data_AF-A0A6I6GYV9-F1
#
_entry.id   AF-A0A6I6GYV9-F1
#
_cell.length_a   1.000
_cell.length_b   1.000
_cell.length_c   1.000
_cell.angle_alpha   90.00
_cell.angle_beta   90.00
_cell.angle_gamma   90.00
#
_symmetry.space_group_name_H-M   'P 1'
#
loop_
_entity.id
_entity.type
_entity.pdbx_description
1 polymer ?
#
loop_
_entity_poly.entity_id
_entity_poly.type
_entity_poly.pdbx_seq_one_letter_code
_entity_poly.pdbx_strand_id
1 'polypeptide(L)'
;MKRLLLIATPLLLLLTACSKQPIVRPPVDESDWLRKEKGIVVASDFGCSSFVIETNRGYALLRMWGGSAPFMGTTLYGNFSSWGVKTVYNRTEGYLMTVDVQDYWLSYWQAMDGMAWNCGGMFPGSANTGGTVVADSTSSSSH
;
A
#
# COMPACT_ATOMS: atom_id res chain seq x y z
N MET A 1 -8.54 63.63 0.70
CA MET A 1 -7.61 62.49 0.91
C MET A 1 -8.20 61.30 1.69
N LYS A 2 -9.52 61.28 2.01
CA LYS A 2 -10.16 60.18 2.77
C LYS A 2 -10.73 59.04 1.89
N ARG A 3 -10.94 59.29 0.59
CA ARG A 3 -11.49 58.30 -0.36
C ARG A 3 -10.46 57.25 -0.83
N LEU A 4 -9.17 57.59 -0.80
CA LEU A 4 -8.08 56.65 -1.12
C LEU A 4 -7.91 55.56 -0.05
N LEU A 5 -8.20 55.88 1.23
CA LEU A 5 -8.11 54.93 2.34
C LEU A 5 -9.18 53.82 2.27
N LEU A 6 -10.36 54.11 1.70
CA LEU A 6 -11.48 53.17 1.61
C LEU A 6 -11.28 52.07 0.55
N ILE A 7 -10.43 52.29 -0.45
CA ILE A 7 -10.14 51.31 -1.51
C ILE A 7 -8.91 50.47 -1.13
N ALA A 8 -7.96 51.06 -0.39
CA ALA A 8 -6.75 50.35 0.04
C ALA A 8 -7.04 49.24 1.07
N THR A 9 -8.05 49.40 1.93
CA THR A 9 -8.38 48.42 2.98
C THR A 9 -8.88 47.07 2.44
N PRO A 10 -9.87 47.00 1.53
CA PRO A 10 -10.33 45.72 0.98
C PRO A 10 -9.25 45.03 0.12
N LEU A 11 -8.37 45.81 -0.53
CA LEU A 11 -7.29 45.28 -1.35
C LEU A 11 -6.22 44.56 -0.51
N LEU A 12 -5.89 45.08 0.68
CA LEU A 12 -4.99 44.40 1.62
C LEU A 12 -5.59 43.12 2.21
N LEU A 13 -6.91 43.06 2.43
CA LEU A 13 -7.61 41.86 2.89
C LEU A 13 -7.66 40.74 1.83
N LEU A 14 -7.71 41.10 0.54
CA LEU A 14 -7.65 40.14 -0.56
C LEU A 14 -6.24 39.54 -0.74
N LEU A 15 -5.19 40.30 -0.44
CA LEU A 15 -3.80 39.85 -0.56
C LEU A 15 -3.36 38.90 0.57
N THR A 16 -3.99 38.95 1.75
CA THR A 16 -3.69 38.04 2.88
C THR A 16 -4.45 36.71 2.82
N ALA A 17 -5.50 36.60 2.00
CA ALA A 17 -6.26 35.36 1.83
C ALA A 17 -5.51 34.28 1.02
N CYS A 18 -4.37 34.63 0.40
CA CYS A 18 -3.50 33.69 -0.32
C CYS A 18 -2.39 33.15 0.60
N SER A 19 -2.73 32.66 1.79
CA SER A 19 -1.77 31.87 2.57
C SER A 19 -1.68 30.48 1.96
N LYS A 20 -0.53 30.15 1.38
CA LYS A 20 -0.20 28.82 0.86
C LYS A 20 -0.47 27.80 1.97
N GLN A 21 -1.58 27.06 1.89
CA GLN A 21 -1.82 25.95 2.80
C GLN A 21 -0.69 24.95 2.57
N PRO A 22 0.14 24.64 3.58
CA PRO A 22 1.06 23.53 3.43
C PRO A 22 0.19 22.29 3.19
N ILE A 23 0.48 21.52 2.16
CA ILE A 23 -0.13 20.20 1.93
C ILE A 23 0.42 19.28 3.02
N VAL A 24 0.00 19.52 4.26
CA VAL A 24 0.23 18.61 5.38
C VAL A 24 -0.85 17.56 5.19
N ARG A 25 -0.45 16.35 4.81
CA ARG A 25 -1.35 15.21 4.81
C ARG A 25 -2.03 15.17 6.19
N PRO A 26 -3.36 14.99 6.26
CA PRO A 26 -4.05 14.99 7.54
C PRO A 26 -3.35 14.00 8.47
N PRO A 27 -3.08 14.37 9.74
CA PRO A 27 -2.47 13.47 10.69
C PRO A 27 -3.27 12.16 10.74
N VAL A 28 -2.62 11.04 10.44
CA VAL A 28 -3.24 9.73 10.59
C VAL A 28 -3.22 9.40 12.08
N ASP A 29 -4.39 9.09 12.65
CA ASP A 29 -4.44 8.55 14.01
C ASP A 29 -3.80 7.15 14.01
N GLU A 30 -2.54 7.08 14.45
CA GLU A 30 -1.76 5.84 14.44
C GLU A 30 -2.31 4.79 15.41
N SER A 31 -3.04 5.21 16.45
CA SER A 31 -3.44 4.33 17.54
C SER A 31 -4.31 3.16 17.06
N ASP A 32 -5.20 3.42 16.11
CA ASP A 32 -6.05 2.39 15.49
C ASP A 32 -5.25 1.42 14.62
N TRP A 33 -4.20 1.89 13.94
CA TRP A 33 -3.38 1.08 13.05
C TRP A 33 -2.40 0.19 13.82
N LEU A 34 -1.84 0.68 14.92
CA LEU A 34 -0.91 -0.07 15.76
C LEU A 34 -1.56 -1.29 16.42
N ARG A 35 -2.90 -1.33 16.51
CA ARG A 35 -3.67 -2.48 17.00
C ARG A 35 -3.93 -3.54 15.93
N LYS A 36 -3.66 -3.24 14.65
CA LYS A 36 -3.84 -4.17 13.53
C LYS A 36 -2.62 -5.08 13.34
N GLU A 37 -2.73 -5.99 12.38
CA GLU A 37 -1.64 -6.89 12.01
C GLU A 37 -0.44 -6.11 11.48
N LYS A 38 0.74 -6.43 12.00
CA LYS A 38 2.02 -5.86 11.56
C LYS A 38 2.59 -6.71 10.44
N GLY A 39 3.01 -6.06 9.35
CA GLY A 39 3.75 -6.65 8.25
C GLY A 39 5.05 -5.89 8.00
N ILE A 40 6.13 -6.59 7.67
CA ILE A 40 7.40 -5.99 7.26
C ILE A 40 7.68 -6.38 5.82
N VAL A 41 8.00 -5.42 4.96
CA VAL A 41 8.34 -5.70 3.56
C VAL A 41 9.68 -6.43 3.52
N VAL A 42 9.69 -7.66 3.02
CA VAL A 42 10.90 -8.51 2.92
C VAL A 42 11.44 -8.58 1.51
N ALA A 43 10.61 -8.38 0.50
CA ALA A 43 11.04 -8.30 -0.88
C ALA A 43 10.18 -7.31 -1.66
N SER A 44 10.84 -6.50 -2.46
CA SER A 44 10.25 -5.48 -3.31
C SER A 44 11.20 -5.20 -4.47
N ASP A 45 10.66 -4.97 -5.66
CA ASP A 45 11.44 -4.50 -6.82
C ASP A 45 10.92 -3.12 -7.24
N PHE A 46 11.83 -2.21 -7.59
CA PHE A 46 11.49 -0.87 -8.09
C PHE A 46 10.66 -0.89 -9.36
N GLY A 47 10.86 -1.91 -10.21
CA GLY A 47 10.13 -2.06 -11.47
C GLY A 47 8.77 -2.74 -11.32
N CYS A 48 8.44 -3.25 -10.13
CA CYS A 48 7.26 -4.07 -9.91
C CYS A 48 6.32 -3.46 -8.87
N SER A 49 5.02 -3.58 -9.13
CA SER A 49 3.98 -3.18 -8.17
C SER A 49 3.71 -4.26 -7.12
N SER A 50 4.20 -5.48 -7.34
CA SER A 50 4.04 -6.60 -6.41
C SER A 50 5.23 -6.68 -5.45
N PHE A 51 4.95 -6.97 -4.19
CA PHE A 51 5.93 -7.08 -3.12
C PHE A 51 5.45 -8.07 -2.06
N VAL A 52 6.40 -8.57 -1.28
CA VAL A 52 6.14 -9.56 -0.24
C VAL A 52 6.37 -8.95 1.12
N ILE A 53 5.44 -9.23 2.03
CA ILE A 53 5.57 -8.89 3.43
C ILE A 53 5.65 -10.14 4.28
N GLU A 54 6.38 -10.04 5.38
CA GLU A 54 6.38 -11.00 6.47
C GLU A 54 5.40 -10.54 7.54
N THR A 55 4.51 -11.45 7.93
CA THR A 55 3.51 -11.28 8.99
C THR A 55 3.75 -12.33 10.08
N ASN A 56 3.05 -12.21 11.21
CA ASN A 56 3.18 -13.20 12.29
C ASN A 56 2.64 -14.61 11.91
N ARG A 57 1.94 -14.75 10.77
CA ARG A 57 1.35 -16.00 10.30
C ARG A 57 2.06 -16.57 9.06
N GLY A 58 3.19 -15.99 8.66
CA GLY A 58 3.92 -16.35 7.43
C GLY A 58 4.01 -15.16 6.48
N TYR A 59 4.09 -15.43 5.19
CA TYR A 59 4.28 -14.41 4.16
C TYR A 59 2.96 -14.07 3.46
N ALA A 60 2.85 -12.83 2.99
CA ALA A 60 1.74 -12.40 2.15
C ALA A 60 2.27 -11.70 0.90
N LEU A 61 1.63 -11.99 -0.22
CA LEU A 61 1.90 -11.39 -1.52
C LEU A 61 0.89 -10.25 -1.75
N LEU A 62 1.41 -9.04 -1.88
CA LEU A 62 0.62 -7.84 -2.06
C LEU A 62 0.98 -7.18 -3.37
N ARG A 63 -0.01 -6.51 -3.95
CA ARG A 63 0.17 -5.65 -5.12
C ARG A 63 -0.27 -4.25 -4.78
N MET A 64 0.53 -3.25 -5.13
CA MET A 64 0.10 -1.87 -5.00
C MET A 64 -1.00 -1.55 -6.00
N TRP A 65 -2.07 -0.92 -5.52
CA TRP A 65 -3.19 -0.50 -6.38
C TRP A 65 -2.83 0.70 -7.27
N GLY A 66 -1.79 1.45 -6.89
CA GLY A 66 -1.19 2.51 -7.69
C GLY A 66 0.12 2.99 -7.08
N GLY A 67 1.07 3.41 -7.93
CA GLY A 67 2.42 3.81 -7.54
C GLY A 67 3.45 2.68 -7.59
N SER A 68 4.60 2.88 -6.93
CA SER A 68 5.72 1.95 -6.83
C SER A 68 5.75 1.22 -5.49
N ALA A 69 6.08 -0.08 -5.48
CA ALA A 69 6.19 -0.87 -4.25
C ALA A 69 7.02 -0.16 -3.15
N PRO A 70 6.64 -0.30 -1.87
CA PRO A 70 7.41 0.25 -0.76
C PRO A 70 8.76 -0.46 -0.66
N PHE A 71 9.76 0.24 -0.11
CA PHE A 71 11.10 -0.32 0.07
C PHE A 71 11.12 -1.49 1.05
N MET A 72 12.04 -2.42 0.81
CA MET A 72 12.39 -3.48 1.75
C MET A 72 12.71 -2.91 3.15
N GLY A 73 12.19 -3.54 4.19
CA GLY A 73 12.28 -3.10 5.59
C GLY A 73 11.17 -2.14 6.03
N THR A 74 10.34 -1.65 5.11
CA THR A 74 9.19 -0.80 5.47
C THR A 74 8.20 -1.55 6.35
N THR A 75 7.74 -0.91 7.43
CA THR A 75 6.73 -1.50 8.33
C THR A 75 5.34 -1.02 7.95
N LEU A 76 4.45 -1.97 7.69
CA LEU A 76 3.06 -1.75 7.34
C LEU A 76 2.13 -2.30 8.43
N TYR A 77 1.00 -1.63 8.64
CA TYR A 77 -0.07 -2.08 9.53
C TYR A 77 -1.39 -2.19 8.78
N GLY A 78 -2.08 -3.31 8.92
CA GLY A 78 -3.27 -3.57 8.13
C GLY A 78 -3.93 -4.90 8.42
N ASN A 79 -4.78 -5.35 7.50
CA ASN A 79 -5.30 -6.71 7.48
C ASN A 79 -4.68 -7.40 6.28
N PHE A 80 -3.73 -8.30 6.54
CA PHE A 80 -3.00 -9.03 5.51
C PHE A 80 -3.49 -10.48 5.38
N SER A 81 -4.21 -10.99 6.38
CA SER A 81 -4.82 -12.32 6.39
C SER A 81 -6.18 -12.39 5.66
N SER A 82 -6.44 -11.53 4.67
CA SER A 82 -7.68 -11.59 3.88
C SER A 82 -7.47 -11.02 2.47
N TRP A 83 -8.07 -11.68 1.48
CA TRP A 83 -7.95 -11.29 0.07
C TRP A 83 -8.57 -9.93 -0.27
N GLY A 84 -8.08 -9.35 -1.36
CA GLY A 84 -8.63 -8.18 -2.04
C GLY A 84 -8.02 -6.85 -1.63
N VAL A 85 -8.63 -5.77 -2.13
CA VAL A 85 -8.16 -4.40 -1.92
C VAL A 85 -8.37 -3.96 -0.48
N LYS A 86 -7.32 -3.44 0.15
CA LYS A 86 -7.27 -2.98 1.53
C LYS A 86 -6.46 -1.69 1.62
N THR A 87 -6.82 -0.85 2.58
CA THR A 87 -5.99 0.28 2.98
C THR A 87 -5.09 -0.15 4.13
N VAL A 88 -3.80 0.15 3.99
CA VAL A 88 -2.77 -0.18 4.97
C VAL A 88 -2.00 1.07 5.33
N TYR A 89 -1.51 1.12 6.56
CA TYR A 89 -0.76 2.25 7.08
C TYR A 89 0.73 1.97 6.99
N ASN A 90 1.43 2.81 6.25
CA ASN A 90 2.89 2.81 6.19
C ASN A 90 3.43 3.64 7.35
N ARG A 91 3.98 2.96 8.36
CA ARG A 91 4.52 3.60 9.56
C ARG A 91 5.84 4.31 9.30
N THR A 92 6.64 3.83 8.35
CA THR A 92 7.93 4.43 8.03
C THR A 92 7.74 5.81 7.39
N GLU A 93 6.77 5.94 6.50
CA GLU A 93 6.53 7.18 5.74
C GLU A 93 5.34 8.01 6.27
N GLY A 94 4.55 7.47 7.20
CA GLY A 94 3.48 8.17 7.90
C GLY A 94 2.24 8.44 7.04
N TYR A 95 1.89 7.56 6.10
CA TYR A 95 0.70 7.72 5.25
C TYR A 95 -0.06 6.40 4.99
N LEU A 96 -1.30 6.55 4.53
CA LEU A 96 -2.16 5.43 4.14
C LEU A 96 -1.98 5.11 2.65
N MET A 97 -1.79 3.83 2.35
CA MET A 97 -1.66 3.32 0.99
C MET A 97 -2.70 2.25 0.72
N THR A 98 -3.09 2.11 -0.54
CA THR A 98 -4.04 1.09 -0.98
C THR A 98 -3.30 -0.03 -1.68
N VAL A 99 -3.50 -1.24 -1.18
CA VAL A 99 -2.84 -2.47 -1.63
C VAL A 99 -3.89 -3.52 -1.87
N ASP A 100 -3.57 -4.48 -2.72
CA ASP A 100 -4.42 -5.60 -3.07
C ASP A 100 -3.73 -6.88 -2.62
N VAL A 101 -4.32 -7.55 -1.62
CA VAL A 101 -3.79 -8.80 -1.07
C VAL A 101 -4.13 -9.91 -2.04
N GLN A 102 -3.12 -10.40 -2.76
CA GLN A 102 -3.27 -11.50 -3.71
C GLN A 102 -3.32 -12.84 -2.99
N ASP A 103 -2.39 -13.05 -2.05
CA ASP A 103 -2.30 -14.28 -1.28
C ASP A 103 -1.69 -14.02 0.10
N TYR A 104 -2.01 -14.90 1.06
CA TYR A 104 -1.58 -14.80 2.45
C TYR A 104 -1.31 -16.19 3.05
N TRP A 105 -0.59 -16.22 4.18
CA TRP A 105 -0.13 -17.45 4.85
C TRP A 105 0.74 -18.35 3.96
N LEU A 106 1.51 -17.72 3.07
CA LEU A 106 2.45 -18.40 2.20
C LEU A 106 3.74 -18.73 2.95
N SER A 107 4.44 -19.75 2.46
CA SER A 107 5.87 -19.92 2.76
C SER A 107 6.72 -18.89 2.02
N TYR A 108 7.95 -18.67 2.48
CA TYR A 108 8.90 -17.75 1.85
C TYR A 108 9.06 -18.02 0.35
N TRP A 109 9.27 -19.29 -0.02
CA TRP A 109 9.48 -19.69 -1.41
C TRP A 109 8.25 -19.45 -2.29
N GLN A 110 7.05 -19.75 -1.79
CA GLN A 110 5.80 -19.49 -2.52
C GLN A 110 5.58 -18.00 -2.74
N ALA A 111 5.88 -17.16 -1.74
CA ALA A 111 5.73 -15.72 -1.87
C ALA A 111 6.72 -15.13 -2.88
N MET A 112 7.96 -15.64 -2.90
CA MET A 112 8.97 -15.24 -3.90
C MET A 112 8.58 -15.65 -5.31
N ASP A 113 8.08 -16.88 -5.48
CA ASP A 113 7.60 -17.36 -6.77
C ASP A 113 6.40 -16.54 -7.28
N GLY A 114 5.42 -16.28 -6.41
CA GLY A 114 4.27 -15.43 -6.74
C GLY A 114 4.64 -13.99 -7.08
N MET A 115 5.64 -13.42 -6.40
CA MET A 115 6.19 -12.11 -6.77
C MET A 115 6.88 -12.16 -8.13
N ALA A 116 7.72 -13.15 -8.39
CA ALA A 116 8.41 -13.31 -9.67
C ALA A 116 7.41 -13.47 -10.83
N TRP A 117 6.35 -14.25 -10.63
CA TRP A 117 5.26 -14.42 -11.61
C TRP A 117 4.59 -13.08 -11.94
N ASN A 118 4.21 -12.31 -10.92
CA ASN A 118 3.53 -11.02 -11.11
C ASN A 118 4.45 -9.93 -11.70
N CYS A 119 5.76 -10.06 -11.53
CA CYS A 119 6.76 -9.14 -12.08
C CYS A 119 7.31 -9.55 -13.45
N GLY A 120 6.75 -10.58 -14.11
CA GLY A 120 7.16 -10.98 -15.45
C GLY A 120 8.37 -11.92 -15.52
N GLY A 121 8.63 -12.69 -14.46
CA GLY A 121 9.62 -13.77 -14.45
C GLY A 121 11.08 -13.35 -14.25
N MET A 122 11.34 -12.09 -13.86
CA MET A 122 12.68 -11.54 -13.67
C MET A 122 13.33 -11.97 -12.34
N PHE A 123 13.22 -13.25 -11.95
CA PHE A 123 14.07 -13.84 -10.92
C PHE A 123 14.71 -15.12 -11.47
N PRO A 124 16.05 -15.22 -11.54
CA PRO A 124 16.74 -16.44 -11.94
C PRO A 124 16.59 -17.47 -10.81
N GLY A 125 15.46 -18.18 -10.83
CA GLY A 125 15.02 -19.11 -9.80
C GLY A 125 13.59 -19.63 -9.99
N SER A 126 12.75 -18.91 -10.75
CA SER A 126 11.40 -19.35 -11.14
C SER A 126 11.43 -20.37 -12.29
N ALA A 127 12.27 -21.40 -12.16
CA ALA A 127 12.19 -22.57 -13.01
C ALA A 127 11.14 -23.51 -12.40
N ASN A 128 9.91 -23.39 -12.89
CA ASN A 128 9.08 -24.54 -13.26
C ASN A 128 9.18 -25.74 -12.28
N THR A 129 8.64 -25.60 -11.07
CA THR A 129 8.35 -26.75 -10.21
C THR A 129 6.93 -26.62 -9.71
N GLY A 130 6.11 -27.58 -10.12
CA GLY A 130 4.67 -27.58 -9.95
C GLY A 130 4.25 -27.38 -8.50
N GLY A 131 3.58 -26.26 -8.27
CA GLY A 131 2.61 -26.11 -7.21
C GLY A 131 1.28 -25.83 -7.89
N THR A 132 0.52 -26.88 -8.17
CA THR A 132 -0.92 -26.78 -8.39
C THR A 132 -1.52 -25.88 -7.30
N VAL A 133 -1.82 -24.63 -7.62
CA VAL A 133 -2.98 -23.98 -7.02
C VAL A 133 -4.16 -24.79 -7.51
N VAL A 134 -4.58 -25.76 -6.70
CA VAL A 134 -5.90 -26.35 -6.79
C VAL A 134 -6.86 -25.19 -6.49
N ALA A 135 -7.22 -24.45 -7.54
CA ALA A 135 -8.48 -23.74 -7.54
C ALA A 135 -9.56 -24.82 -7.59
N ASP A 136 -9.99 -25.24 -6.41
CA ASP A 136 -11.19 -26.07 -6.26
C ASP A 136 -12.38 -25.20 -6.68
N SER A 137 -12.69 -25.23 -7.97
CA SER A 137 -13.91 -24.65 -8.52
C SER A 137 -15.07 -25.61 -8.26
N THR A 138 -15.40 -25.84 -6.98
CA THR A 138 -16.76 -26.21 -6.60
C THR A 138 -17.68 -24.99 -6.80
N SER A 139 -18.00 -24.68 -8.05
CA SER A 139 -19.21 -23.94 -8.40
C SER A 139 -20.36 -24.94 -8.51
N SER A 140 -20.88 -25.34 -7.35
CA SER A 140 -22.27 -25.76 -7.21
C SER A 140 -23.15 -24.53 -7.39
N SER A 141 -23.99 -24.49 -8.44
CA SER A 141 -25.38 -23.96 -8.45
C SER A 141 -25.88 -23.86 -9.90
N SER A 142 -26.78 -24.73 -10.36
CA SER A 142 -28.25 -24.55 -10.29
C SER A 142 -28.81 -23.58 -11.34
N HIS A 143 -29.15 -24.10 -12.53
CA HIS A 143 -30.49 -24.06 -13.15
C HIS A 143 -30.45 -24.51 -14.62
#